data_AF-A0A7S2HV27-F1
#
_entry.id   AF-A0A7S2HV27-F1
#
_cell.length_a   1.000
_cell.length_b   1.000
_cell.length_c   1.000
_cell.angle_alpha   90.00
_cell.angle_beta   90.00
_cell.angle_gamma   90.00
#
_symmetry.space_group_name_H-M   'P 1'
#
loop_
_entity.id
_entity.type
_entity.pdbx_description
1 polymer ?
#
loop_
_entity_poly.entity_id
_entity_poly.type
_entity_poly.pdbx_seq_one_letter_code
_entity_poly.pdbx_strand_id
1 'polypeptide(L)'
;SVKDEKAIAKGAKADGALELHEFLEAIVKIAFYRANPDFGEGKTSKQYVPEPLPNCLTTMIKDNLLLNAKRDALAEAKGQIASDTKVQTIISSNRQQLKQLFDKLAKSDTSTAKKGSTPQVSLERFCEEMYGKGLAKEVIVTPESPVKGQTLPAVRTNLSIIDCKGAFVTAQRVEARNSSATIIIEEFIVCLALCGTIKYKEVEVMTLAQKVQAIFDNFQ
;
A
#
# COMPACT_ATOMS: atom_id res chain seq x y z
N SER A 1 29.09 6.48 -10.29
CA SER A 1 30.26 7.37 -10.38
C SER A 1 31.49 6.56 -10.75
N VAL A 2 32.09 6.82 -11.91
CA VAL A 2 33.51 6.48 -12.14
C VAL A 2 34.19 7.81 -12.38
N LYS A 3 34.83 8.34 -11.34
CA LYS A 3 35.71 9.50 -11.51
C LYS A 3 37.14 9.00 -11.32
N ASP A 4 37.92 9.25 -12.37
CA ASP A 4 39.30 8.85 -12.62
C ASP A 4 39.56 7.41 -13.09
N GLU A 5 39.76 7.26 -14.41
CA GLU A 5 40.42 6.10 -15.03
C GLU A 5 41.78 5.78 -14.37
N LYS A 6 42.45 6.81 -13.83
CA LYS A 6 43.70 6.66 -13.07
C LYS A 6 43.52 6.03 -11.69
N ALA A 7 42.33 6.10 -11.08
CA ALA A 7 42.04 5.51 -9.78
C ALA A 7 41.65 4.02 -9.89
N ILE A 8 40.98 3.63 -10.97
CA ILE A 8 40.67 2.22 -11.27
C ILE A 8 41.96 1.42 -11.49
N ALA A 9 42.97 2.02 -12.14
CA ALA A 9 44.28 1.40 -12.35
C ALA A 9 45.06 1.10 -11.03
N LYS A 10 44.66 1.69 -9.90
CA LYS A 10 45.27 1.47 -8.57
C LYS A 10 44.44 0.58 -7.63
N GLY A 11 43.40 -0.09 -8.13
CA GLY A 11 42.62 -1.04 -7.33
C GLY A 11 41.60 -0.40 -6.38
N ALA A 12 41.21 0.86 -6.60
CA ALA A 12 40.11 1.47 -5.87
C ALA A 12 38.80 0.74 -6.21
N LYS A 13 38.20 0.08 -5.23
CA LYS A 13 36.83 -0.44 -5.36
C LYS A 13 35.90 0.76 -5.47
N ALA A 14 35.06 0.78 -6.50
CA ALA A 14 33.98 1.74 -6.61
C ALA A 14 33.19 1.71 -5.30
N ASP A 15 33.07 2.85 -4.62
CA ASP A 15 32.17 2.97 -3.50
C ASP A 15 30.77 2.70 -4.04
N GLY A 16 30.08 1.70 -3.49
CA GLY A 16 28.74 1.30 -3.92
C GLY A 16 27.68 2.35 -3.59
N ALA A 17 28.07 3.48 -3.00
CA ALA A 17 27.22 4.62 -2.71
C ALA A 17 26.99 5.50 -3.95
N LEU A 18 25.72 5.75 -4.26
CA LEU A 18 25.32 6.80 -5.22
C LEU A 18 25.48 8.16 -4.54
N GLU A 19 26.12 9.10 -5.22
CA GLU A 19 26.03 10.51 -4.80
C GLU A 19 24.60 11.03 -5.04
N LEU A 20 24.17 12.06 -4.29
CA LEU A 20 22.80 12.57 -4.35
C LEU A 20 22.36 12.91 -5.79
N HIS A 21 23.23 13.51 -6.59
CA HIS A 21 22.92 13.86 -7.97
C HIS A 21 22.73 12.61 -8.86
N GLU A 22 23.49 11.55 -8.61
CA GLU A 22 23.36 10.26 -9.31
C GLU A 22 22.08 9.52 -8.90
N PHE A 23 21.71 9.61 -7.62
CA PHE A 23 20.44 9.11 -7.12
C PHE A 23 19.25 9.83 -7.77
N LEU A 24 19.30 11.17 -7.86
CA LEU A 24 18.27 11.95 -8.53
C LEU A 24 18.18 11.61 -10.03
N GLU A 25 19.30 11.47 -10.71
CA GLU A 25 19.34 11.02 -12.11
C GLU A 25 18.74 9.62 -12.27
N ALA A 26 19.07 8.69 -11.37
CA ALA A 26 18.51 7.35 -11.37
C ALA A 26 16.98 7.36 -11.18
N ILE A 27 16.45 8.18 -10.27
CA ILE A 27 15.00 8.32 -10.08
C ILE A 27 14.32 8.82 -11.35
N VAL A 28 14.87 9.85 -12.01
CA VAL A 28 14.30 10.39 -13.26
C VAL A 28 14.28 9.32 -14.34
N LYS A 29 15.37 8.56 -14.49
CA LYS A 29 15.44 7.45 -15.47
C LYS A 29 14.44 6.35 -15.14
N ILE A 30 14.34 5.93 -13.89
CA ILE A 30 13.39 4.88 -13.47
C ILE A 30 11.94 5.34 -13.70
N ALA A 31 11.60 6.59 -13.34
CA ALA A 31 10.26 7.14 -13.56
C ALA A 31 9.89 7.12 -15.05
N PHE A 32 10.83 7.54 -15.89
CA PHE A 32 10.67 7.58 -17.33
C PHE A 32 10.47 6.17 -17.93
N TYR A 33 11.37 5.23 -17.64
CA TYR A 33 11.28 3.87 -18.20
C TYR A 33 10.10 3.07 -17.64
N ARG A 34 9.68 3.34 -16.39
CA ARG A 34 8.47 2.73 -15.82
C ARG A 34 7.21 3.21 -16.53
N ALA A 35 7.15 4.50 -16.89
CA ALA A 35 6.02 5.05 -17.64
C ALA A 35 6.08 4.71 -19.14
N ASN A 36 7.28 4.47 -19.67
CA ASN A 36 7.53 4.15 -21.07
C ASN A 36 8.47 2.92 -21.22
N PRO A 37 7.96 1.70 -20.98
CA PRO A 37 8.78 0.48 -21.03
C PRO A 37 9.33 0.18 -22.43
N ASP A 38 8.63 0.60 -23.49
CA ASP A 38 8.99 0.33 -24.90
C ASP A 38 9.80 1.47 -25.54
N PHE A 39 10.39 2.35 -24.73
CA PHE A 39 11.13 3.50 -25.25
C PHE A 39 12.31 3.05 -26.13
N GLY A 40 12.30 3.46 -27.41
CA GLY A 40 13.34 3.13 -28.39
C GLY A 40 12.86 2.26 -29.54
N GLU A 41 11.75 1.52 -29.40
CA GLU A 41 11.15 0.69 -30.46
C GLU A 41 10.20 1.50 -31.38
N GLY A 42 10.63 2.69 -31.80
CA GLY A 42 9.79 3.61 -32.60
C GLY A 42 8.69 4.36 -31.81
N LYS A 43 8.50 4.04 -30.52
CA LYS A 43 7.58 4.71 -29.60
C LYS A 43 8.25 5.84 -28.79
N THR A 44 8.88 6.77 -29.51
CA THR A 44 9.68 7.86 -28.89
C THR A 44 8.90 9.13 -28.59
N SER A 45 7.66 9.24 -29.08
CA SER A 45 6.81 10.42 -28.91
C SER A 45 5.98 10.37 -27.63
N LYS A 46 5.69 11.53 -27.04
CA LYS A 46 4.89 11.66 -25.80
C LYS A 46 3.51 10.97 -25.88
N GLN A 47 2.94 10.87 -27.08
CA GLN A 47 1.64 10.23 -27.34
C GLN A 47 1.58 8.73 -26.98
N TYR A 48 2.73 8.06 -26.84
CA TYR A 48 2.80 6.65 -26.47
C TYR A 48 2.92 6.43 -24.96
N VAL A 49 3.00 7.50 -24.17
CA VAL A 49 3.25 7.46 -22.72
C VAL A 49 2.04 8.04 -21.99
N PRO A 50 1.28 7.23 -21.21
CA PRO A 50 0.11 7.72 -20.48
C PRO A 50 0.40 8.90 -19.55
N GLU A 51 1.55 8.87 -18.88
CA GLU A 51 2.03 9.96 -18.02
C GLU A 51 3.46 10.36 -18.42
N PRO A 52 3.67 11.30 -19.35
CA PRO A 52 5.01 11.72 -19.76
C PRO A 52 5.68 12.59 -18.67
N LEU A 53 6.99 12.83 -18.81
CA LEU A 53 7.68 13.81 -17.97
C LEU A 53 7.03 15.20 -18.09
N PRO A 54 6.87 15.96 -16.98
CA PRO A 54 7.36 15.66 -15.63
C PRO A 54 6.38 14.85 -14.75
N ASN A 55 5.22 14.45 -15.27
CA ASN A 55 4.16 13.83 -14.46
C ASN A 55 4.55 12.45 -13.95
N CYS A 56 5.17 11.57 -14.76
CA CYS A 56 5.65 10.27 -14.26
C CYS A 56 6.67 10.38 -13.13
N LEU A 57 7.52 11.42 -13.14
CA LEU A 57 8.45 11.69 -12.04
C LEU A 57 7.70 12.13 -10.78
N THR A 58 6.70 13.00 -10.94
CA THR A 58 5.84 13.44 -9.83
C THR A 58 5.11 12.25 -9.21
N THR A 59 4.52 11.38 -10.03
CA THR A 59 3.87 10.13 -9.62
C THR A 59 4.88 9.19 -8.92
N MET A 60 6.08 9.01 -9.49
CA MET A 60 7.11 8.17 -8.86
C MET A 60 7.50 8.69 -7.47
N ILE A 61 7.75 9.99 -7.34
CA ILE A 61 8.13 10.61 -6.06
C ILE A 61 7.01 10.47 -5.04
N LYS A 62 5.78 10.88 -5.38
CA LYS A 62 4.65 10.87 -4.45
C LYS A 62 4.22 9.46 -4.04
N ASP A 63 4.17 8.55 -5.00
CA ASP A 63 3.57 7.24 -4.75
C ASP A 63 4.59 6.18 -4.31
N ASN A 64 5.87 6.35 -4.65
CA ASN A 64 6.88 5.31 -4.43
C ASN A 64 8.05 5.75 -3.52
N LEU A 65 8.35 7.05 -3.40
CA LEU A 65 9.52 7.52 -2.63
C LEU A 65 9.17 8.28 -1.34
N LEU A 66 8.08 9.05 -1.32
CA LEU A 66 7.66 9.84 -0.14
C LEU A 66 6.94 8.98 0.91
N LEU A 67 7.65 8.01 1.48
CA LEU A 67 7.16 7.11 2.53
C LEU A 67 6.69 7.86 3.78
N ASN A 68 7.36 8.95 4.17
CA ASN A 68 6.97 9.76 5.33
C ASN A 68 5.62 10.47 5.12
N ALA A 69 5.37 11.02 3.92
CA ALA A 69 4.09 11.63 3.61
C ALA A 69 2.95 10.59 3.64
N LYS A 70 3.21 9.36 3.18
CA LYS A 70 2.26 8.25 3.32
C LYS A 70 2.00 7.90 4.79
N ARG A 71 3.02 7.93 5.64
CA ARG A 71 2.89 7.65 7.08
C ARG A 71 2.02 8.70 7.79
N ASP A 72 2.22 9.98 7.50
CA ASP A 72 1.44 11.06 8.13
C ASP A 72 -0.03 11.00 7.68
N ALA A 73 -0.28 10.74 6.40
CA ALA A 73 -1.63 10.53 5.88
C ALA A 73 -2.34 9.31 6.52
N LEU A 74 -1.59 8.24 6.80
CA LEU A 74 -2.15 7.06 7.49
C LEU A 74 -2.46 7.33 8.96
N ALA A 75 -1.64 8.13 9.65
CA ALA A 75 -1.92 8.55 11.02
C ALA A 75 -3.18 9.43 11.09
N GLU A 76 -3.37 10.33 10.13
CA GLU A 76 -4.59 11.14 10.01
C GLU A 76 -5.81 10.25 9.73
N ALA A 77 -5.72 9.33 8.75
CA ALA A 77 -6.79 8.39 8.43
C ALA A 77 -7.16 7.51 9.64
N LYS A 78 -6.17 7.08 10.44
CA LYS A 78 -6.41 6.34 11.70
C LYS A 78 -7.21 7.18 12.69
N GLY A 79 -6.89 8.47 12.81
CA GLY A 79 -7.64 9.42 13.63
C GLY A 79 -9.09 9.60 13.17
N GLN A 80 -9.31 9.72 11.86
CA GLN A 80 -10.65 9.82 11.27
C GLN A 80 -11.48 8.54 11.48
N ILE A 81 -10.87 7.36 11.29
CA ILE A 81 -11.50 6.07 11.56
C ILE A 81 -11.96 5.99 13.02
N ALA A 82 -11.14 6.48 13.97
CA ALA A 82 -11.45 6.44 15.39
C ALA A 82 -12.58 7.39 15.80
N SER A 83 -12.75 8.52 15.12
CA SER A 83 -13.73 9.56 15.47
C SER A 83 -15.06 9.45 14.71
N ASP A 84 -15.07 8.92 13.49
CA ASP A 84 -16.27 8.84 12.66
C ASP A 84 -17.25 7.77 13.19
N THR A 85 -18.42 8.21 13.64
CA THR A 85 -19.47 7.34 14.20
C THR A 85 -19.95 6.29 13.19
N LYS A 86 -20.08 6.62 11.91
CA LYS A 86 -20.54 5.67 10.89
C LYS A 86 -19.52 4.55 10.69
N VAL A 87 -18.23 4.90 10.71
CA VAL A 87 -17.14 3.93 10.64
C VAL A 87 -17.14 3.03 11.87
N GLN A 88 -17.35 3.58 13.07
CA GLN A 88 -17.44 2.81 14.31
C GLN A 88 -18.63 1.84 14.33
N THR A 89 -19.78 2.22 13.77
CA THR A 89 -20.94 1.32 13.60
C THR A 89 -20.60 0.15 12.66
N ILE A 90 -19.92 0.43 11.55
CA ILE A 90 -19.46 -0.60 10.60
C ILE A 90 -18.48 -1.56 11.27
N ILE A 91 -17.48 -1.03 11.97
CA ILE A 91 -16.51 -1.82 12.73
C ILE A 91 -17.23 -2.73 13.73
N SER A 92 -18.16 -2.19 14.50
CA SER A 92 -18.90 -2.93 15.53
C SER A 92 -19.73 -4.06 14.92
N SER A 93 -20.38 -3.81 13.79
CA SER A 93 -21.22 -4.78 13.08
C SER A 93 -20.42 -5.93 12.47
N ASN A 94 -19.21 -5.65 11.96
CA ASN A 94 -18.34 -6.64 11.34
C ASN A 94 -17.37 -7.33 12.34
N ARG A 95 -17.26 -6.82 13.57
CA ARG A 95 -16.25 -7.23 14.57
C ARG A 95 -16.24 -8.73 14.81
N GLN A 96 -17.41 -9.35 14.98
CA GLN A 96 -17.49 -10.79 15.28
C GLN A 96 -16.97 -11.64 14.11
N GLN A 97 -17.34 -11.31 12.88
CA GLN A 97 -16.92 -12.03 11.69
C GLN A 97 -15.42 -11.83 11.43
N LEU A 98 -14.94 -10.59 11.52
CA LEU A 98 -13.51 -10.28 11.42
C LEU A 98 -12.69 -10.99 12.50
N LYS A 99 -13.23 -11.13 13.72
CA LYS A 99 -12.59 -11.91 14.79
C LYS A 99 -12.45 -13.38 14.42
N GLN A 100 -13.46 -14.00 13.83
CA GLN A 100 -13.38 -15.40 13.41
C GLN A 100 -12.31 -15.60 12.33
N LEU A 101 -12.22 -14.68 11.37
CA LEU A 101 -11.19 -14.70 10.34
C LEU A 101 -9.79 -14.47 10.93
N PHE A 102 -9.66 -13.51 11.85
CA PHE A 102 -8.42 -13.26 12.58
C PHE A 102 -7.98 -14.48 13.40
N ASP A 103 -8.89 -15.13 14.13
CA ASP A 103 -8.56 -16.31 14.92
C ASP A 103 -8.08 -17.47 14.02
N LYS A 104 -8.69 -17.64 12.83
CA LYS A 104 -8.23 -18.62 11.83
C LYS A 104 -6.84 -18.26 11.31
N LEU A 105 -6.63 -16.98 10.98
CA LEU A 105 -5.36 -16.47 10.47
C LEU A 105 -4.24 -16.64 11.50
N ALA A 106 -4.48 -16.22 12.75
CA ALA A 106 -3.55 -16.36 13.86
C ALA A 106 -3.21 -17.83 14.17
N LYS A 107 -4.18 -18.75 14.06
CA LYS A 107 -3.92 -20.19 14.21
C LYS A 107 -3.05 -20.76 13.08
N SER A 108 -3.19 -20.23 11.87
CA SER A 108 -2.37 -20.62 10.72
C SER A 108 -0.97 -19.99 10.74
N ASP A 109 -0.75 -18.99 11.59
CA ASP A 109 0.53 -18.29 11.70
C ASP A 109 1.48 -19.02 12.66
N THR A 110 2.32 -19.88 12.10
CA THR A 110 3.28 -20.67 12.88
C THR A 110 4.35 -19.80 13.56
N SER A 111 4.59 -18.58 13.08
CA SER A 111 5.59 -17.67 13.64
C SER A 111 5.14 -17.02 14.95
N THR A 112 3.83 -16.92 15.17
CA THR A 112 3.24 -16.32 16.39
C THR A 112 2.56 -17.36 17.28
N ALA A 113 2.46 -18.61 16.84
CA ALA A 113 1.81 -19.71 17.56
C ALA A 113 2.54 -20.06 18.87
N LYS A 114 2.13 -19.41 19.97
CA LYS A 114 2.51 -19.78 21.34
C LYS A 114 1.30 -20.28 22.12
N LYS A 115 1.41 -21.48 22.68
CA LYS A 115 0.35 -22.13 23.46
C LYS A 115 -0.02 -21.26 24.67
N GLY A 116 -1.28 -20.85 24.78
CA GLY A 116 -1.78 -20.02 25.89
C GLY A 116 -1.56 -18.50 25.75
N SER A 117 -1.00 -18.03 24.63
CA SER A 117 -0.84 -16.60 24.35
C SER A 117 -2.09 -16.02 23.65
N THR A 118 -2.30 -14.71 23.80
CA THR A 118 -3.27 -13.96 23.01
C THR A 118 -3.02 -14.19 21.52
N PRO A 119 -4.06 -14.50 20.71
CA PRO A 119 -3.89 -14.69 19.28
C PRO A 119 -3.31 -13.43 18.63
N GLN A 120 -2.29 -13.62 17.80
CA GLN A 120 -1.52 -12.56 17.14
C GLN A 120 -1.22 -12.98 15.70
N VAL A 121 -1.16 -12.01 14.80
CA VAL A 121 -0.80 -12.22 13.38
C VAL A 121 0.45 -11.42 13.07
N SER A 122 1.44 -12.04 12.44
CA SER A 122 2.67 -11.42 11.94
C SER A 122 2.41 -10.55 10.70
N LEU A 123 3.34 -9.64 10.43
CA LEU A 123 3.29 -8.81 9.24
C LEU A 123 3.29 -9.64 7.95
N GLU A 124 4.14 -10.66 7.91
CA GLU A 124 4.30 -11.56 6.78
C GLU A 124 2.99 -12.29 6.48
N ARG A 125 2.40 -12.93 7.50
CA ARG A 125 1.14 -13.66 7.35
C ARG A 125 -0.01 -12.75 6.92
N PHE A 126 -0.08 -11.53 7.47
CA PHE A 126 -1.07 -10.54 7.04
C PHE A 126 -0.91 -10.18 5.55
N CYS A 127 0.32 -9.90 5.11
CA CYS A 127 0.58 -9.56 3.70
C CYS A 127 0.27 -10.72 2.74
N GLU A 128 0.62 -11.95 3.12
CA GLU A 128 0.28 -13.16 2.36
C GLU A 128 -1.23 -13.31 2.20
N GLU A 129 -2.00 -13.11 3.26
CA GLU A 129 -3.46 -13.23 3.23
C GLU A 129 -4.09 -12.15 2.34
N MET A 130 -3.62 -10.89 2.46
CA MET A 130 -4.05 -9.78 1.61
C MET A 130 -3.74 -10.02 0.12
N TYR A 131 -2.59 -10.63 -0.17
CA TYR A 131 -2.22 -11.02 -1.53
C TYR A 131 -3.06 -12.20 -2.04
N GLY A 132 -3.18 -13.26 -1.23
CA GLY A 132 -3.89 -14.50 -1.58
C GLY A 132 -5.38 -14.30 -1.82
N LYS A 133 -6.02 -13.37 -1.07
CA LYS A 133 -7.40 -12.94 -1.31
C LYS A 133 -7.54 -11.97 -2.49
N GLY A 134 -6.45 -11.57 -3.12
CA GLY A 134 -6.45 -10.61 -4.22
C GLY A 134 -6.86 -9.21 -3.81
N LEU A 135 -6.64 -8.82 -2.55
CA LEU A 135 -6.89 -7.47 -2.07
C LEU A 135 -5.72 -6.54 -2.38
N ALA A 136 -4.49 -7.02 -2.20
CA ALA A 136 -3.26 -6.30 -2.52
C ALA A 136 -2.94 -6.37 -4.02
N LYS A 137 -3.82 -5.76 -4.83
CA LYS A 137 -3.67 -5.66 -6.28
C LYS A 137 -4.32 -4.39 -6.81
N GLU A 138 -3.85 -3.96 -7.98
CA GLU A 138 -4.52 -2.97 -8.81
C GLU A 138 -5.70 -3.60 -9.55
N VAL A 139 -6.84 -2.90 -9.57
CA VAL A 139 -8.03 -3.28 -10.33
C VAL A 139 -8.66 -2.02 -10.92
N ILE A 140 -8.95 -2.06 -12.21
CA ILE A 140 -9.77 -1.06 -12.89
C ILE A 140 -11.18 -1.63 -12.99
N VAL A 141 -12.15 -0.93 -12.40
CA VAL A 141 -13.56 -1.32 -12.38
C VAL A 141 -14.36 -0.29 -13.16
N THR A 142 -15.13 -0.74 -14.15
CA THR A 142 -16.12 0.12 -14.81
C THR A 142 -17.44 -0.03 -14.07
N PRO A 143 -17.92 0.99 -13.34
CA PRO A 143 -19.15 0.88 -12.58
C PRO A 143 -20.36 0.70 -13.51
N GLU A 144 -21.30 -0.16 -13.14
CA GLU A 144 -22.56 -0.28 -13.86
C GLU A 144 -23.42 0.97 -13.62
N SER A 145 -23.91 1.57 -14.70
CA SER A 145 -24.79 2.74 -14.61
C SER A 145 -26.21 2.33 -14.19
N PRO A 146 -26.84 3.04 -13.26
CA PRO A 146 -28.25 2.83 -12.91
C PRO A 146 -29.21 3.23 -14.04
N VAL A 147 -28.74 4.02 -15.02
CA VAL A 147 -29.49 4.40 -16.22
C VAL A 147 -28.99 3.57 -17.40
N LYS A 148 -29.88 2.76 -18.00
CA LYS A 148 -29.59 2.00 -19.23
C LYS A 148 -29.01 2.93 -20.30
N GLY A 149 -27.77 2.69 -20.71
CA GLY A 149 -27.11 3.38 -21.82
C GLY A 149 -26.06 4.43 -21.43
N GLN A 150 -25.91 4.77 -20.15
CA GLN A 150 -24.78 5.57 -19.67
C GLN A 150 -23.62 4.66 -19.27
N THR A 151 -22.39 4.97 -19.67
CA THR A 151 -21.18 4.30 -19.17
C THR A 151 -20.49 5.24 -18.19
N LEU A 152 -20.32 4.81 -16.94
CA LEU A 152 -19.54 5.57 -15.97
C LEU A 152 -18.05 5.42 -16.26
N PRO A 153 -17.23 6.46 -15.99
CA PRO A 153 -15.79 6.36 -16.19
C PRO A 153 -15.23 5.22 -15.34
N ALA A 154 -14.27 4.49 -15.91
CA ALA A 154 -13.60 3.43 -15.19
C ALA A 154 -12.84 4.01 -13.99
N VAL A 155 -12.98 3.36 -12.84
CA VAL A 155 -12.37 3.78 -11.59
C VAL A 155 -11.25 2.81 -11.24
N ARG A 156 -10.08 3.36 -10.93
CA ARG A 156 -8.92 2.60 -10.47
C ARG A 156 -8.99 2.42 -8.96
N THR A 157 -8.69 1.20 -8.51
CA THR A 157 -8.48 0.86 -7.11
C THR A 157 -7.14 0.17 -6.98
N ASN A 158 -6.33 0.56 -6.00
CA ASN A 158 -4.98 0.03 -5.89
C ASN A 158 -4.55 -0.08 -4.43
N LEU A 159 -4.06 -1.26 -4.06
CA LEU A 159 -3.44 -1.52 -2.78
C LEU A 159 -2.19 -2.35 -3.02
N SER A 160 -1.01 -1.83 -2.68
CA SER A 160 0.23 -2.59 -2.78
C SER A 160 0.55 -3.30 -1.45
N ILE A 161 1.46 -4.28 -1.51
CA ILE A 161 2.00 -4.91 -0.29
C ILE A 161 2.72 -3.89 0.59
N ILE A 162 3.35 -2.87 0.02
CA ILE A 162 4.01 -1.80 0.79
C ILE A 162 2.96 -0.99 1.56
N ASP A 163 1.81 -0.73 0.95
CA ASP A 163 0.71 -0.03 1.61
C ASP A 163 0.12 -0.88 2.76
N CYS A 164 -0.04 -2.19 2.55
CA CYS A 164 -0.42 -3.13 3.63
C CYS A 164 0.56 -3.09 4.80
N LYS A 165 1.87 -3.07 4.52
CA LYS A 165 2.92 -2.95 5.55
C LYS A 165 2.83 -1.63 6.31
N GLY A 166 2.62 -0.52 5.59
CA GLY A 166 2.44 0.80 6.21
C GLY A 166 1.21 0.87 7.11
N ALA A 167 0.08 0.32 6.65
CA ALA A 167 -1.15 0.22 7.44
C ALA A 167 -0.96 -0.64 8.70
N PHE A 168 -0.27 -1.77 8.58
CA PHE A 168 0.04 -2.67 9.69
C PHE A 168 0.84 -1.98 10.79
N VAL A 169 1.98 -1.36 10.42
CA VAL A 169 2.84 -0.63 11.36
C VAL A 169 2.09 0.56 11.98
N THR A 170 1.25 1.24 11.21
CA THR A 170 0.45 2.37 11.71
C THR A 170 -0.65 1.92 12.67
N ALA A 171 -1.24 0.74 12.45
CA ALA A 171 -2.30 0.21 13.29
C ALA A 171 -1.78 -0.24 14.66
N GLN A 172 -0.57 -0.80 14.72
CA GLN A 172 0.09 -1.21 15.95
C GLN A 172 0.10 -0.09 17.00
N ARG A 173 -0.19 -0.45 18.24
CA ARG A 173 0.06 0.41 19.39
C ARG A 173 1.54 0.27 19.76
N VAL A 174 2.23 1.39 19.89
CA VAL A 174 3.62 1.39 20.34
C VAL A 174 3.61 1.24 21.86
N GLU A 175 3.70 0.00 22.34
CA GLU A 175 4.02 -0.27 23.74
C GLU A 175 5.51 -0.63 23.85
N ALA A 176 6.14 -0.28 24.99
CA ALA A 176 7.58 -0.44 25.25
C ALA A 176 8.11 -1.90 25.13
N ARG A 177 7.25 -2.88 24.86
CA ARG A 177 7.56 -4.32 24.73
C ARG A 177 7.26 -4.92 23.35
N ASN A 178 6.81 -4.14 22.35
CA ASN A 178 6.52 -4.70 21.03
C ASN A 178 7.81 -4.88 20.20
N SER A 179 8.62 -5.86 20.61
CA SER A 179 9.76 -6.37 19.84
C SER A 179 9.34 -7.34 18.71
N SER A 180 8.07 -7.74 18.68
CA SER A 180 7.50 -8.61 17.66
C SER A 180 6.60 -7.79 16.74
N ALA A 181 6.85 -7.83 15.42
CA ALA A 181 6.03 -7.18 14.41
C ALA A 181 4.69 -7.93 14.22
N THR A 182 3.87 -7.97 15.27
CA THR A 182 2.58 -8.64 15.29
C THR A 182 1.44 -7.69 15.65
N ILE A 183 0.22 -8.06 15.29
CA ILE A 183 -1.01 -7.32 15.62
C ILE A 183 -2.02 -8.22 16.32
N ILE A 184 -2.75 -7.65 17.27
CA ILE A 184 -3.93 -8.26 17.90
C ILE A 184 -5.21 -7.88 17.14
N ILE A 185 -6.35 -8.48 17.50
CA ILE A 185 -7.65 -8.28 16.82
C ILE A 185 -8.03 -6.79 16.64
N GLU A 186 -7.87 -5.95 17.66
CA GLU A 186 -8.21 -4.53 17.56
C GLU A 186 -7.36 -3.81 16.51
N GLU A 187 -6.06 -4.11 16.50
CA GLU A 187 -5.11 -3.54 15.56
C GLU A 187 -5.32 -4.09 14.15
N PHE A 188 -5.72 -5.36 14.03
CA PHE A 188 -6.09 -5.99 12.76
C PHE A 188 -7.30 -5.33 12.11
N ILE A 189 -8.35 -5.04 12.87
CA ILE A 189 -9.53 -4.34 12.35
C ILE A 189 -9.14 -2.93 11.86
N VAL A 190 -8.34 -2.20 12.64
CA VAL A 190 -7.85 -0.87 12.23
C VAL A 190 -6.93 -0.95 11.02
N CYS A 191 -6.06 -1.95 10.95
CA CYS A 191 -5.18 -2.21 9.81
C CYS A 191 -5.98 -2.42 8.52
N LEU A 192 -6.99 -3.29 8.56
CA LEU A 192 -7.89 -3.51 7.42
C LEU A 192 -8.62 -2.23 7.02
N ALA A 193 -9.14 -1.46 7.98
CA ALA A 193 -9.81 -0.20 7.70
C ALA A 193 -8.88 0.81 7.00
N LEU A 194 -7.62 0.93 7.45
CA LEU A 194 -6.59 1.74 6.79
C LEU A 194 -6.32 1.24 5.36
N CYS A 195 -6.18 -0.07 5.15
CA CYS A 195 -6.06 -0.65 3.81
C CYS A 195 -7.22 -0.24 2.89
N GLY A 196 -8.45 -0.16 3.42
CA GLY A 196 -9.61 0.33 2.68
C GLY A 196 -9.47 1.79 2.24
N THR A 197 -8.97 2.66 3.12
CA THR A 197 -8.75 4.08 2.78
C THR A 197 -7.74 4.27 1.64
N ILE A 198 -6.72 3.40 1.57
CA ILE A 198 -5.72 3.42 0.51
C ILE A 198 -6.30 2.81 -0.77
N LYS A 199 -6.88 1.60 -0.67
CA LYS A 199 -7.37 0.84 -1.83
C LYS A 199 -8.37 1.63 -2.67
N TYR A 200 -9.26 2.34 -1.99
CA TYR A 200 -10.34 3.12 -2.61
C TYR A 200 -10.05 4.63 -2.59
N LYS A 201 -8.79 5.05 -2.46
CA LYS A 201 -8.42 6.48 -2.41
C LYS A 201 -8.89 7.23 -3.65
N GLU A 202 -8.70 6.65 -4.83
CA GLU A 202 -9.07 7.23 -6.13
C GLU A 202 -10.58 7.14 -6.44
N VAL A 203 -11.37 6.49 -5.57
CA VAL A 203 -12.83 6.45 -5.68
C VAL A 203 -13.44 7.63 -4.91
N GLU A 204 -13.56 8.78 -5.57
CA GLU A 204 -14.02 10.03 -4.95
C GLU A 204 -15.46 9.96 -4.42
N VAL A 205 -16.31 9.15 -5.05
CA VAL A 205 -17.72 8.99 -4.67
C VAL A 205 -17.93 8.15 -3.40
N MET A 206 -16.90 7.45 -2.92
CA MET A 206 -17.00 6.64 -1.70
C MET A 206 -16.67 7.47 -0.46
N THR A 207 -17.60 7.47 0.49
CA THR A 207 -17.37 7.96 1.86
C THR A 207 -16.37 7.08 2.61
N LEU A 208 -15.75 7.60 3.66
CA LEU A 208 -14.83 6.83 4.52
C LEU A 208 -15.47 5.52 5.02
N ALA A 209 -16.72 5.61 5.50
CA ALA A 209 -17.52 4.47 5.91
C ALA A 209 -17.66 3.42 4.80
N GLN A 210 -17.99 3.82 3.57
CA GLN A 210 -18.08 2.89 2.43
C GLN A 210 -16.74 2.25 2.09
N LYS A 211 -15.62 2.99 2.18
CA LYS A 211 -14.28 2.44 1.93
C LYS A 211 -13.91 1.36 2.95
N VAL A 212 -14.26 1.59 4.23
CA VAL A 212 -14.04 0.62 5.31
C VAL A 212 -14.96 -0.60 5.19
N GLN A 213 -16.24 -0.41 4.86
CA GLN A 213 -17.15 -1.54 4.65
C GLN A 213 -16.68 -2.40 3.46
N ALA A 214 -16.35 -1.77 2.33
CA ALA A 214 -15.94 -2.49 1.12
C ALA A 214 -14.65 -3.31 1.30
N ILE A 215 -13.70 -2.87 2.14
CA ILE A 215 -12.52 -3.69 2.42
C ILE A 215 -12.84 -4.84 3.37
N PHE A 216 -13.77 -4.67 4.31
CA PHE A 216 -14.22 -5.76 5.18
C PHE A 216 -14.97 -6.83 4.39
N ASP A 217 -15.88 -6.42 3.51
CA ASP A 217 -16.64 -7.33 2.64
C ASP A 217 -15.71 -8.15 1.74
N ASN A 218 -14.72 -7.49 1.12
CA ASN A 218 -13.78 -8.18 0.25
C ASN A 218 -12.73 -9.01 1.01
N PHE A 219 -12.58 -8.82 2.33
CA PHE A 219 -11.69 -9.63 3.15
C PHE A 219 -12.33 -10.93 3.61
N GLN A 220 -13.66 -10.99 3.72
CA GLN A 220 -14.40 -12.19 4.12
C GLN A 220 -14.21 -13.31 3.09
#